data_AF-A0A1G2KT01-F1
#
_entry.id   AF-A0A1G2KT01-F1
#
_cell.length_a   1.000
_cell.length_b   1.000
_cell.length_c   1.000
_cell.angle_alpha   90.00
_cell.angle_beta   90.00
_cell.angle_gamma   90.00
#
_symmetry.space_group_name_H-M   'P 1'
#
loop_
_entity.id
_entity.type
_entity.pdbx_description
1 polymer ?
#
loop_
_entity_poly.entity_id
_entity_poly.type
_entity_poly.pdbx_seq_one_letter_code
_entity_poly.pdbx_strand_id
1 'polypeptide(L)'
;MNKPKLIISSAYAAIITIIFVVVITIWAELSAPLKDWLKNFSGHHWTSKSIFSVLLYAIATAVFYLLPQKEAENRLQRMLNYLLAFTALGVVIITLFFAGHHFKIF
;
A
#
# COMPACT_ATOMS: atom_id res chain seq x y z
N MET A 1 -22.39 10.13 -9.09
CA MET A 1 -21.01 9.70 -8.78
C MET A 1 -20.20 9.65 -10.06
N ASN A 2 -19.10 10.40 -10.16
CA ASN A 2 -18.24 10.37 -11.34
C ASN A 2 -17.36 9.12 -11.29
N LYS A 3 -17.68 8.11 -12.13
CA LYS A 3 -17.04 6.79 -12.11
C LYS A 3 -15.53 6.86 -12.43
N PRO A 4 -15.08 7.51 -13.53
CA PRO A 4 -13.65 7.68 -13.79
C PRO A 4 -12.88 8.32 -12.64
N LYS A 5 -13.44 9.40 -12.06
CA LYS A 5 -12.84 10.09 -10.92
C LYS A 5 -12.66 9.16 -9.72
N LEU A 6 -13.68 8.35 -9.40
CA LEU A 6 -13.60 7.40 -8.29
C LEU A 6 -12.52 6.34 -8.54
N ILE A 7 -12.47 5.77 -9.75
CA ILE A 7 -11.46 4.75 -10.10
C ILE A 7 -10.05 5.32 -10.00
N ILE A 8 -9.80 6.52 -10.53
CA ILE A 8 -8.50 7.19 -10.44
C ILE A 8 -8.12 7.46 -8.98
N SER A 9 -9.06 7.94 -8.17
CA SER A 9 -8.83 8.21 -6.74
C SER A 9 -8.49 6.94 -5.97
N SER A 10 -9.23 5.87 -6.23
CA SER A 10 -8.99 4.53 -5.68
C SER A 10 -7.63 3.96 -6.13
N ALA A 11 -7.23 4.16 -7.39
CA ALA A 11 -5.93 3.71 -7.87
C ALA A 11 -4.76 4.41 -7.16
N TYR A 12 -4.84 5.74 -6.95
CA TYR A 12 -3.84 6.46 -6.15
C TYR A 12 -3.80 5.96 -4.71
N ALA A 13 -4.96 5.80 -4.07
CA ALA A 13 -5.05 5.28 -2.71
C ALA A 13 -4.45 3.86 -2.59
N ALA A 14 -4.73 3.00 -3.56
CA ALA A 14 -4.18 1.65 -3.62
C ALA A 14 -2.66 1.65 -3.78
N ILE A 15 -2.09 2.50 -4.66
CA ILE A 15 -0.63 2.63 -4.81
C ILE A 15 0.03 3.03 -3.49
N ILE A 16 -0.50 4.06 -2.81
CA ILE A 16 0.05 4.49 -1.51
C ILE A 16 -0.08 3.37 -0.46
N THR A 17 -1.19 2.65 -0.47
CA THR A 17 -1.42 1.53 0.45
C THR A 17 -0.45 0.38 0.18
N ILE A 18 -0.15 0.06 -1.08
CA ILE A 18 0.86 -0.93 -1.47
C ILE A 18 2.23 -0.52 -0.92
N ILE A 19 2.64 0.73 -1.12
CA ILE A 19 3.92 1.25 -0.62
C ILE A 19 3.97 1.12 0.91
N PHE A 20 2.90 1.53 1.61
CA PHE A 20 2.80 1.38 3.05
C PHE A 20 2.95 -0.09 3.48
N VAL A 21 2.21 -1.02 2.85
CA VAL A 21 2.27 -2.45 3.16
C VAL A 21 3.67 -3.02 2.98
N VAL A 22 4.36 -2.66 1.90
CA VAL A 22 5.76 -3.09 1.65
C VAL A 22 6.67 -2.57 2.77
N VAL A 23 6.64 -1.27 3.05
CA VAL A 23 7.50 -0.64 4.05
C VAL A 23 7.25 -1.18 5.44
N ILE A 24 5.98 -1.22 5.88
CA ILE A 24 5.63 -1.68 7.24
C ILE A 24 5.91 -3.18 7.42
N THR A 25 5.84 -3.97 6.35
CA THR A 25 6.14 -5.40 6.40
C THR A 25 7.62 -5.63 6.66
N ILE A 26 8.48 -4.99 5.87
CA ILE A 26 9.94 -5.11 5.99
C ILE A 26 10.43 -4.50 7.30
N TRP A 27 9.99 -3.28 7.62
CA TRP A 27 10.47 -2.59 8.83
C TRP A 27 10.07 -3.33 10.11
N ALA A 28 8.84 -3.85 10.19
CA ALA A 28 8.44 -4.65 11.33
C ALA A 28 9.27 -5.94 11.47
N GLU A 29 9.82 -6.48 10.39
CA GLU A 29 10.72 -7.65 10.47
C GLU A 29 12.10 -7.27 11.00
N LEU A 30 12.59 -6.09 10.64
CA LEU A 30 13.90 -5.57 11.05
C LEU A 30 13.90 -4.91 12.44
N SER A 31 12.72 -4.60 13.00
CA SER A 31 12.59 -3.85 14.25
C SER A 31 11.64 -4.53 15.23
N ALA A 32 12.22 -5.18 16.25
CA ALA A 32 11.44 -5.78 17.34
C ALA A 32 10.53 -4.77 18.06
N PRO A 33 10.97 -3.53 18.41
CA PRO A 33 10.09 -2.55 19.04
C PRO A 33 8.85 -2.21 18.20
N LEU A 34 9.00 -2.08 16.88
CA LEU A 34 7.89 -1.82 15.98
C LEU A 34 6.93 -3.02 15.92
N LYS A 35 7.48 -4.25 15.84
CA LYS A 35 6.69 -5.49 15.82
C LYS A 35 5.85 -5.61 17.10
N ASP A 36 6.43 -5.28 18.26
CA ASP A 36 5.74 -5.31 19.55
C ASP A 36 4.69 -4.20 19.69
N TRP A 37 4.99 -2.98 19.24
CA TRP A 37 4.00 -1.90 19.20
C TRP A 37 2.77 -2.28 18.36
N LEU A 38 3.01 -2.84 17.16
CA LEU A 38 1.94 -3.33 16.30
C LEU A 38 1.16 -4.46 16.99
N LYS A 39 1.84 -5.40 17.65
CA LYS A 39 1.19 -6.47 18.39
C LYS A 39 0.32 -5.93 19.53
N ASN A 40 0.80 -4.95 20.30
CA ASN A 40 0.06 -4.37 21.42
C ASN A 40 -1.22 -3.63 20.99
N PHE A 41 -1.26 -3.10 19.76
CA PHE A 41 -2.43 -2.39 19.25
C PHE A 41 -3.66 -3.29 18.99
N SER A 42 -3.48 -4.50 18.42
CA SER A 42 -4.61 -5.39 18.05
C SER A 42 -4.43 -6.85 18.49
N GLY A 43 -3.45 -7.13 19.35
CA GLY A 43 -3.06 -8.47 19.79
C GLY A 43 -2.07 -9.16 18.84
N HIS A 44 -2.04 -8.79 17.55
CA HIS A 44 -1.19 -9.41 16.55
C HIS A 44 -0.68 -8.38 15.52
N HIS A 45 0.63 -8.40 15.25
CA HIS A 45 1.26 -7.38 14.40
C HIS A 45 0.78 -7.38 12.94
N TRP A 46 0.45 -8.55 12.39
CA TRP A 46 -0.12 -8.71 11.05
C TRP A 46 -1.56 -8.17 10.95
N THR A 47 -2.38 -8.34 12.00
CA THR A 47 -3.72 -7.73 12.08
C THR A 47 -3.64 -6.20 12.11
N SER A 48 -2.74 -5.62 12.91
CA SER A 48 -2.55 -4.15 12.96
C SER A 48 -2.16 -3.57 11.62
N LYS A 49 -1.24 -4.22 10.87
CA LYS A 49 -0.87 -3.79 9.52
C LYS A 49 -2.08 -3.73 8.58
N SER A 50 -2.96 -4.73 8.64
CA SER A 50 -4.19 -4.77 7.83
C SER A 50 -5.22 -3.72 8.24
N ILE A 51 -5.37 -3.44 9.54
CA ILE A 51 -6.24 -2.35 10.00
C ILE A 51 -5.73 -1.00 9.45
N PHE A 52 -4.44 -0.74 9.59
CA PHE A 52 -3.85 0.50 9.08
C PHE A 52 -3.90 0.61 7.55
N SER A 53 -3.74 -0.49 6.81
CA SER A 53 -3.85 -0.47 5.35
C SER A 53 -5.28 -0.15 4.89
N VAL A 54 -6.30 -0.73 5.53
CA VAL A 54 -7.71 -0.43 5.23
C VAL A 54 -8.04 1.03 5.55
N LEU A 55 -7.63 1.52 6.73
CA LEU A 55 -7.85 2.92 7.12
C LEU A 55 -7.15 3.88 6.16
N LEU A 56 -5.89 3.61 5.83
CA LEU A 56 -5.12 4.41 4.88
C LEU A 56 -5.79 4.44 3.51
N TYR A 57 -6.22 3.30 2.99
CA TYR A 57 -6.91 3.21 1.71
C TYR A 57 -8.22 4.00 1.71
N ALA A 58 -9.05 3.84 2.75
CA ALA A 58 -10.34 4.53 2.86
C ALA A 58 -10.16 6.05 2.94
N ILE A 59 -9.26 6.51 3.81
CA ILE A 59 -8.96 7.94 3.98
C ILE A 59 -8.36 8.52 2.70
N ALA A 60 -7.36 7.86 2.11
CA ALA A 60 -6.73 8.33 0.88
C ALA A 60 -7.72 8.39 -0.29
N THR A 61 -8.59 7.37 -0.43
CA THR A 61 -9.62 7.37 -1.48
C THR A 61 -10.57 8.56 -1.31
N ALA A 62 -11.04 8.80 -0.08
CA ALA A 62 -11.90 9.95 0.21
C ALA A 62 -11.19 11.28 -0.10
N VAL A 63 -9.95 11.45 0.34
CA VAL A 63 -9.14 12.64 0.07
C VAL A 63 -8.95 12.88 -1.43
N PHE A 64 -8.49 11.87 -2.19
CA PHE A 64 -8.27 12.00 -3.63
C PHE A 64 -9.56 12.23 -4.44
N TYR A 65 -10.68 11.70 -3.95
CA TYR A 65 -11.98 11.93 -4.57
C TYR A 65 -12.51 13.34 -4.32
N LEU A 66 -12.23 13.92 -3.15
CA LEU A 66 -12.63 15.31 -2.84
C LEU A 66 -11.77 16.34 -3.57
N LEU A 67 -10.51 16.00 -3.89
CA LEU A 67 -9.62 16.90 -4.63
C LEU A 67 -10.13 17.19 -6.06
N PRO A 68 -9.88 18.41 -6.58
CA PRO A 68 -10.14 18.73 -7.99
C PRO A 68 -9.27 17.85 -8.89
N GLN A 69 -9.88 17.17 -9.86
CA GLN A 69 -9.15 16.38 -10.86
C GLN A 69 -9.31 17.04 -12.22
N LYS A 70 -8.19 17.36 -12.86
CA LYS A 70 -8.17 17.75 -14.27
C LYS A 70 -8.51 16.53 -15.13
N GLU A 71 -9.49 16.68 -16.01
CA GLU A 71 -9.79 15.72 -17.05
C GLU A 71 -8.63 15.72 -18.05
N ALA A 72 -8.01 14.57 -18.25
CA ALA A 72 -6.96 14.39 -19.24
C ALA A 72 -7.24 13.08 -19.97
N GLU A 73 -7.10 13.10 -21.30
CA GLU A 73 -7.26 11.92 -22.12
C GLU A 73 -6.28 10.82 -21.67
N ASN A 74 -6.74 9.56 -21.66
CA ASN A 74 -5.97 8.38 -21.24
C ASN A 74 -5.48 8.37 -19.77
N ARG A 75 -5.86 9.33 -18.93
CA ARG A 75 -5.45 9.39 -17.52
C ARG A 75 -5.82 8.12 -16.75
N LEU A 76 -7.03 7.60 -16.98
CA LEU A 76 -7.53 6.38 -16.34
C LEU A 76 -6.62 5.18 -16.66
N GLN A 77 -6.35 4.92 -17.93
CA GLN A 77 -5.49 3.82 -18.38
C GLN A 77 -4.08 3.94 -17.80
N ARG A 78 -3.50 5.14 -17.83
CA ARG A 78 -2.17 5.39 -17.25
C ARG A 78 -2.13 5.10 -15.75
N MET A 79 -3.15 5.49 -15.00
CA MET A 79 -3.22 5.21 -13.56
C MET A 79 -3.37 3.72 -13.25
N LEU A 80 -4.15 2.98 -14.05
CA LEU A 80 -4.27 1.53 -13.90
C LEU A 80 -2.95 0.83 -14.22
N ASN A 81 -2.22 1.27 -15.25
CA ASN A 81 -0.89 0.75 -15.56
C ASN A 81 0.11 0.99 -14.41
N TYR A 82 0.06 2.17 -13.78
CA TYR A 82 0.86 2.44 -12.58
C TYR A 82 0.46 1.55 -11.41
N LEU A 83 -0.83 1.37 -11.14
CA LEU A 83 -1.29 0.47 -10.09
C LEU A 83 -0.78 -0.96 -10.30
N LEU A 84 -0.83 -1.47 -11.54
CA LEU A 84 -0.29 -2.79 -11.89
C LEU A 84 1.22 -2.85 -11.68
N ALA A 85 1.96 -1.84 -12.13
CA ALA A 85 3.41 -1.77 -11.95
C ALA A 85 3.80 -1.75 -10.46
N PHE A 86 3.13 -0.95 -9.63
CA PHE A 86 3.38 -0.90 -8.19
C PHE A 86 3.00 -2.20 -7.48
N THR A 87 1.93 -2.87 -7.91
CA THR A 87 1.56 -4.20 -7.41
C THR A 87 2.68 -5.20 -7.70
N ALA A 88 3.15 -5.27 -8.96
CA ALA A 88 4.23 -6.17 -9.35
C ALA A 88 5.52 -5.87 -8.60
N LEU A 89 5.90 -4.59 -8.49
CA LEU A 89 7.08 -4.18 -7.71
C LEU A 89 6.94 -4.55 -6.24
N GLY A 90 5.78 -4.32 -5.62
CA GLY A 90 5.54 -4.69 -4.22
C GLY A 90 5.68 -6.18 -3.96
N VAL A 91 5.17 -7.03 -4.87
CA VAL A 91 5.36 -8.49 -4.82
C VAL A 91 6.85 -8.82 -4.91
N VAL A 92 7.56 -8.31 -5.93
CA VAL A 92 8.99 -8.58 -6.13
C VAL A 92 9.80 -8.16 -4.90
N ILE A 93 9.57 -6.96 -4.35
CA ILE A 93 10.32 -6.45 -3.19
C ILE A 93 10.11 -7.33 -1.96
N ILE A 94 8.87 -7.67 -1.61
CA ILE A 94 8.58 -8.51 -0.45
C ILE A 94 9.15 -9.92 -0.64
N THR A 95 9.02 -10.50 -1.84
CA THR A 95 9.58 -11.82 -2.15
C THR A 95 11.10 -11.82 -2.03
N LEU A 96 11.80 -10.85 -2.63
CA LEU A 96 13.25 -10.73 -2.55
C LEU A 96 13.72 -10.52 -1.11
N PHE A 97 13.00 -9.71 -0.32
CA PHE A 97 13.31 -9.49 1.08
C PHE A 97 13.27 -10.81 1.87
N PHE A 98 12.16 -11.55 1.81
CA PHE A 98 12.04 -12.80 2.56
C PHE A 98 12.93 -13.92 2.03
N ALA A 99 13.14 -14.00 0.72
CA ALA A 99 14.06 -14.96 0.13
C ALA A 99 15.51 -14.68 0.58
N GLY A 100 15.96 -13.43 0.46
CA GLY A 100 17.30 -13.03 0.88
C GLY A 100 17.55 -13.25 2.37
N HIS A 101 16.56 -12.89 3.21
CA HIS A 101 16.61 -13.11 4.66
C HIS A 101 16.63 -14.61 5.01
N HIS A 102 15.88 -15.45 4.29
CA HIS A 102 15.89 -16.91 4.48
C HIS A 102 17.24 -17.53 4.12
N PHE A 103 17.85 -17.10 3.00
CA PHE A 103 19.15 -17.57 2.55
C PHE A 103 20.34 -16.90 3.26
N LYS A 104 20.09 -16.01 4.23
CA LYS A 104 21.11 -15.27 4.99
C LYS A 104 22.05 -14.45 4.09
N ILE A 105 21.53 -13.91 2.99
CA ILE A 105 22.27 -12.99 2.13
C ILE A 105 22.49 -11.65 2.86
N PHE A 106 21.56 -11.30 3.75
CA PHE A 106 21.60 -10.20 4.71
C PHE A 106 20.77 -10.57 5.95
#